data_AF-A0A395CYI9-F1
#
_entry.id   AF-A0A395CYI9-F1
#
_cell.length_a   1.000
_cell.length_b   1.000
_cell.length_c   1.000
_cell.angle_alpha   90.00
_cell.angle_beta   90.00
_cell.angle_gamma   90.00
#
_symmetry.space_group_name_H-M   'P 1'
#
loop_
_entity.id
_entity.type
_entity.pdbx_description
1 polymer ?
#
loop_
_entity_poly.entity_id
_entity_poly.type
_entity_poly.pdbx_seq_one_letter_code
_entity_poly.pdbx_strand_id
1 'polypeptide(L)'
;GLVASDSFGGLRALLVPSEKRKPIGGAKRRGRVLAFGMEAAGRWSLVRRDSGGGEGRDTVVEHVARALLRRYGVVFWRLLAREGAWLPPWRDLLRVYRRLEARGEIRGGRFVAGFSGEQYALPEAVGLLREIRRRPGSGEWISLSGADPLNLIGVLTPGPRLAALTGNRVLYRDGLPIAALSGGKIEFLTTLDEASRWEAEKRLIRSAARGQLADLA
;
A
#
# COMPACT_ATOMS: atom_id res chain seq x y z
N GLY A 1 -9.05 9.01 27.25
CA GLY A 1 -9.75 9.69 26.13
C GLY A 1 -8.78 9.96 25.00
N LEU A 2 -9.26 10.34 23.80
CA LEU A 2 -8.41 10.74 22.66
C LEU A 2 -8.33 12.27 22.59
N VAL A 3 -7.13 12.80 22.33
CA VAL A 3 -6.86 14.25 22.25
C VAL A 3 -5.91 14.49 21.08
N ALA A 4 -6.15 15.56 20.32
CA ALA A 4 -5.28 16.01 19.24
C ALA A 4 -4.57 17.31 19.68
N SER A 5 -3.41 17.57 19.09
CA SER A 5 -2.67 18.81 19.28
C SER A 5 -2.41 19.43 17.90
N ASP A 6 -2.43 20.76 17.84
CA ASP A 6 -2.05 21.55 16.66
C ASP A 6 -0.52 21.65 16.48
N SER A 7 0.28 21.02 17.34
CA SER A 7 1.74 21.02 17.24
C SER A 7 2.37 19.65 17.51
N PHE A 8 3.59 19.47 16.99
CA PHE A 8 4.41 18.27 17.27
C PHE A 8 5.24 18.39 18.56
N GLY A 9 5.19 19.53 19.27
CA GLY A 9 6.00 19.77 20.47
C GLY A 9 5.73 18.76 21.59
N GLY A 10 4.45 18.40 21.79
CA GLY A 10 4.05 17.45 22.83
C GLY A 10 4.47 16.02 22.54
N LEU A 11 4.42 15.60 21.28
CA LEU A 11 4.90 14.28 20.86
C LEU A 11 6.42 14.18 21.04
N ARG A 12 7.17 15.24 20.71
CA ARG A 12 8.63 15.28 20.94
C ARG A 12 8.96 15.22 22.43
N ALA A 13 8.16 15.85 23.31
CA ALA A 13 8.33 15.73 24.75
C ALA A 13 8.13 14.29 25.27
N LEU A 14 7.27 13.49 24.64
CA LEU A 14 7.07 12.07 24.95
C LEU A 14 8.27 11.18 24.55
N LEU A 15 9.10 11.61 23.60
CA LEU A 15 10.32 10.89 23.22
C LEU A 15 11.47 11.16 24.19
N VAL A 16 11.42 12.25 24.95
CA VAL A 16 12.43 12.56 25.98
C VAL A 16 12.22 11.63 27.17
N PRO A 17 13.27 10.96 27.72
CA PRO A 17 13.15 10.18 28.95
C PRO A 17 12.56 11.01 30.09
N SER A 18 11.70 10.41 30.92
CA SER A 18 10.97 11.11 32.00
C SER A 18 11.90 11.89 32.94
N GLU A 19 13.09 11.36 33.20
CA GLU A 19 14.13 11.98 34.05
C GLU A 19 14.66 13.33 33.50
N LYS A 20 14.56 13.52 32.18
CA LYS A 20 15.02 14.73 31.47
C LYS A 20 13.87 15.69 31.12
N ARG A 21 12.63 15.35 31.49
CA ARG A 21 11.45 16.21 31.31
C ARG A 21 11.34 17.22 32.45
N LYS A 22 10.82 18.40 32.15
CA LYS A 22 10.43 19.37 33.17
C LYS A 22 9.25 18.80 33.97
N PRO A 23 9.31 18.76 35.32
CA PRO A 23 8.17 18.32 36.11
C PRO A 23 7.00 19.30 35.95
N ILE A 24 5.79 18.75 35.80
CA ILE A 24 4.55 19.52 35.85
C ILE A 24 4.38 19.97 37.30
N GLY A 25 4.72 21.24 37.57
CA GLY A 25 4.73 21.82 38.92
C GLY A 25 6.12 22.16 39.42
N GLY A 26 6.57 23.38 39.11
CA GLY A 26 7.37 24.29 39.96
C GLY A 26 8.71 23.87 40.59
N ALA A 27 9.16 22.62 40.53
CA ALA A 27 10.39 22.21 41.23
C ALA A 27 11.65 22.54 40.40
N LYS A 28 12.43 23.52 40.87
CA LYS A 28 13.75 23.86 40.32
C LYS A 28 14.76 22.74 40.61
N ARG A 29 14.92 21.77 39.69
CA ARG A 29 16.13 20.93 39.66
C ARG A 29 17.24 21.67 38.91
N ARG A 30 18.43 21.75 39.52
CA ARG A 30 19.66 22.23 38.88
C ARG A 30 20.14 21.19 37.87
N GLY A 31 19.83 21.42 36.59
CA GLY A 31 20.28 20.63 35.45
C GLY A 31 19.75 21.23 34.14
N ARG A 32 20.39 20.91 33.00
CA ARG A 32 19.94 21.32 31.66
C ARG A 32 18.61 20.62 31.31
N VAL A 33 17.50 21.19 31.74
CA VAL A 33 16.16 20.77 31.35
C VAL A 33 15.90 21.31 29.94
N LEU A 34 15.55 20.43 28.99
CA LEU A 34 15.19 20.83 27.64
C LEU A 34 13.91 21.68 27.69
N ALA A 35 13.86 22.76 26.90
CA ALA A 35 12.81 23.79 26.94
C ALA A 35 11.41 23.32 26.48
N PHE A 36 11.22 22.03 26.17
CA PHE A 36 10.00 21.49 25.60
C PHE A 36 9.29 20.59 26.61
N GLY A 37 8.31 21.15 27.33
CA GLY A 37 7.36 20.41 28.17
C GLY A 37 6.07 20.10 27.41
N MET A 38 5.23 19.20 27.94
CA MET A 38 3.88 18.94 27.38
C MET A 38 3.00 20.20 27.32
N GLU A 39 3.25 21.17 28.20
CA GLU A 39 2.62 22.49 28.21
C GLU A 39 3.03 23.40 27.04
N ALA A 40 4.21 23.19 26.44
CA ALA A 40 4.68 23.92 25.26
C ALA A 40 4.23 23.27 23.94
N ALA A 41 3.35 22.28 24.01
CA ALA A 41 2.88 21.47 22.90
C ALA A 41 1.72 22.08 22.10
N GLY A 42 1.50 23.40 22.16
CA GLY A 42 0.39 24.04 21.47
C GLY A 42 -0.98 23.74 22.10
N ARG A 43 -2.06 23.99 21.35
CA ARG A 43 -3.44 23.81 21.80
C ARG A 43 -3.83 22.34 21.70
N TRP A 44 -4.31 21.80 22.82
CA TRP A 44 -4.92 20.47 22.86
C TRP A 44 -6.43 20.58 22.66
N SER A 45 -6.97 19.78 21.75
CA SER A 45 -8.41 19.66 21.51
C SER A 45 -8.86 18.22 21.71
N LEU A 46 -9.95 18.03 22.45
CA LEU A 46 -10.54 16.71 22.64
C LEU A 46 -11.00 16.17 21.27
N VAL A 47 -10.51 15.00 20.89
CA VAL A 47 -11.02 14.31 19.70
C VAL A 47 -12.35 13.72 20.10
N ARG A 48 -13.43 14.40 19.72
CA ARG A 48 -14.76 13.83 19.84
C ARG A 48 -14.76 12.59 18.95
N ARG A 49 -14.87 11.42 19.56
CA ARG A 49 -15.28 10.24 18.80
C ARG A 49 -16.66 10.60 18.29
N ASP A 50 -16.77 10.80 16.99
CA ASP A 50 -18.06 10.97 16.41
C ASP A 50 -18.86 9.71 16.74
N SER A 51 -19.85 9.86 17.61
CA SER A 51 -20.90 8.86 17.82
C SER A 51 -21.87 8.84 16.62
N GLY A 52 -21.57 9.59 15.55
CA GLY A 52 -22.21 9.54 14.25
C GLY A 52 -22.38 8.09 13.79
N GLY A 53 -23.66 7.70 13.64
CA GLY A 53 -24.10 6.36 13.32
C GLY A 53 -23.63 5.87 11.94
N GLY A 54 -24.21 4.75 11.49
CA GLY A 54 -23.75 3.97 10.33
C GLY A 54 -23.35 4.77 9.07
N GLU A 55 -23.90 5.95 8.83
CA GLU A 55 -23.55 6.84 7.71
C GLU A 55 -22.08 7.29 7.70
N GLY A 56 -21.50 7.65 8.86
CA GLY A 56 -20.08 8.04 8.95
C GLY A 56 -19.14 6.86 8.66
N ARG A 57 -19.54 5.65 9.05
CA ARG A 57 -18.81 4.43 8.72
C ARG A 57 -18.93 4.10 7.23
N ASP A 58 -20.13 4.18 6.66
CA ASP A 58 -20.39 3.84 5.25
C ASP A 58 -19.62 4.76 4.29
N THR A 59 -19.52 6.06 4.61
CA THR A 59 -18.72 7.02 3.83
C THR A 59 -17.22 6.69 3.86
N VAL A 60 -16.68 6.31 5.03
CA VAL A 60 -15.29 5.86 5.15
C VAL A 60 -15.04 4.57 4.37
N VAL A 61 -15.95 3.59 4.46
CA VAL A 61 -15.83 2.32 3.71
C VAL A 61 -15.89 2.59 2.21
N GLU A 62 -16.77 3.48 1.75
CA GLU A 62 -16.83 3.87 0.34
C GLU A 62 -15.56 4.57 -0.13
N HIS A 63 -14.99 5.47 0.69
CA HIS A 63 -13.72 6.11 0.37
C HIS A 63 -12.60 5.08 0.20
N VAL A 64 -12.50 4.11 1.12
CA VAL A 64 -11.54 3.01 1.02
C VAL A 64 -11.77 2.17 -0.24
N ALA A 65 -13.01 1.79 -0.53
CA ALA A 65 -13.37 1.00 -1.71
C ALA A 65 -12.94 1.71 -3.02
N ARG A 66 -13.20 3.02 -3.13
CA ARG A 66 -12.76 3.83 -4.27
C ARG A 66 -11.25 3.99 -4.34
N ALA A 67 -10.56 4.08 -3.19
CA ALA A 67 -9.10 4.13 -3.16
C ALA A 67 -8.48 2.81 -3.66
N LEU A 68 -9.04 1.65 -3.29
CA LEU A 68 -8.60 0.35 -3.79
C LEU A 68 -8.84 0.19 -5.30
N LEU A 69 -10.01 0.61 -5.80
CA LEU A 69 -10.30 0.60 -7.23
C LEU A 69 -9.32 1.46 -8.02
N ARG A 70 -9.03 2.70 -7.57
CA ARG A 70 -8.03 3.57 -8.23
C ARG A 70 -6.62 2.99 -8.20
N ARG A 71 -6.25 2.30 -7.11
CA ARG A 71 -4.92 1.71 -6.96
C ARG A 71 -4.71 0.51 -7.88
N TYR A 72 -5.71 -0.36 -8.00
CA TYR A 72 -5.54 -1.66 -8.65
C TYR A 72 -6.25 -1.78 -10.01
N GLY A 73 -7.22 -0.92 -10.31
CA GLY A 73 -8.11 -1.04 -11.45
C GLY A 73 -9.15 -2.16 -11.28
N VAL A 74 -8.73 -3.34 -10.80
CA VAL A 74 -9.57 -4.50 -10.49
C VAL A 74 -9.38 -4.91 -9.02
N VAL A 75 -10.47 -5.13 -8.30
CA VAL A 75 -10.45 -5.52 -6.88
C VAL A 75 -11.27 -6.79 -6.65
N PHE A 76 -10.72 -7.69 -5.84
CA PHE A 76 -11.34 -8.94 -5.39
C PHE A 76 -10.74 -9.36 -4.05
N TRP A 77 -11.40 -10.26 -3.32
CA TRP A 77 -11.08 -10.50 -1.91
C TRP A 77 -9.63 -10.92 -1.64
N ARG A 78 -9.01 -11.74 -2.50
CA ARG A 78 -7.61 -12.20 -2.32
C ARG A 78 -6.61 -11.05 -2.41
N LEU A 79 -6.94 -9.99 -3.14
CA LEU A 79 -6.07 -8.81 -3.30
C LEU A 79 -5.84 -8.10 -1.96
N LEU A 80 -6.82 -8.15 -1.07
CA LEU A 80 -6.71 -7.61 0.29
C LEU A 80 -5.63 -8.29 1.13
N ALA A 81 -5.13 -9.47 0.74
CA ALA A 81 -3.99 -10.09 1.42
C ALA A 81 -2.71 -9.25 1.33
N ARG A 82 -2.64 -8.29 0.38
CA ARG A 82 -1.56 -7.31 0.27
C ARG A 82 -1.75 -6.08 1.17
N GLU A 83 -2.98 -5.85 1.59
CA GLU A 83 -3.39 -4.67 2.34
C GLU A 83 -3.33 -4.88 3.86
N GLY A 84 -3.34 -3.78 4.61
CA GLY A 84 -3.32 -3.82 6.06
C GLY A 84 -4.61 -4.40 6.66
N ALA A 85 -4.47 -5.18 7.73
CA ALA A 85 -5.61 -5.78 8.47
C ALA A 85 -6.57 -4.74 9.11
N TRP A 86 -6.18 -3.47 9.14
CA TRP A 86 -7.00 -2.36 9.63
C TRP A 86 -8.05 -1.87 8.62
N LEU A 87 -8.00 -2.33 7.36
CA LEU A 87 -9.03 -2.02 6.38
C LEU A 87 -10.38 -2.66 6.73
N PRO A 88 -11.50 -2.10 6.22
CA PRO A 88 -12.81 -2.73 6.32
C PRO A 88 -12.79 -4.17 5.76
N PRO A 89 -13.51 -5.11 6.37
CA PRO A 89 -13.57 -6.48 5.88
C PRO A 89 -14.22 -6.54 4.50
N TRP A 90 -13.87 -7.57 3.70
CA TRP A 90 -14.38 -7.74 2.33
C TRP A 90 -15.90 -7.60 2.22
N ARG A 91 -16.66 -8.14 3.19
CA ARG A 91 -18.12 -8.05 3.22
C ARG A 91 -18.65 -6.62 3.24
N ASP A 92 -17.97 -5.71 3.94
CA ASP A 92 -18.38 -4.30 4.06
C ASP A 92 -18.08 -3.59 2.72
N LEU A 93 -16.91 -3.86 2.13
CA LEU A 93 -16.55 -3.37 0.79
C LEU A 93 -17.50 -3.89 -0.30
N LEU A 94 -17.94 -5.15 -0.20
CA LEU A 94 -18.81 -5.79 -1.18
C LEU A 94 -20.15 -5.06 -1.33
N ARG A 95 -20.72 -4.57 -0.22
CA ARG A 95 -21.95 -3.78 -0.24
C ARG A 95 -21.78 -2.47 -1.00
N VAL A 96 -20.63 -1.81 -0.83
CA VAL A 96 -20.28 -0.62 -1.59
C VAL A 96 -20.11 -0.96 -3.06
N TYR A 97 -19.32 -1.97 -3.41
CA TYR A 97 -19.07 -2.32 -4.82
C TYR A 97 -20.35 -2.68 -5.58
N ARG A 98 -21.26 -3.45 -4.98
CA ARG A 98 -22.57 -3.74 -5.59
C ARG A 98 -23.40 -2.47 -5.81
N ARG A 99 -23.35 -1.52 -4.88
CA ARG A 99 -24.03 -0.22 -5.03
C ARG A 99 -23.41 0.62 -6.15
N LEU A 100 -22.08 0.66 -6.24
CA LEU A 100 -21.37 1.36 -7.32
C LEU A 100 -21.64 0.72 -8.69
N GLU A 101 -21.72 -0.61 -8.74
CA GLU A 101 -22.09 -1.36 -9.94
C GLU A 101 -23.53 -1.07 -10.35
N ALA A 102 -24.48 -1.09 -9.42
CA ALA A 102 -25.87 -0.76 -9.70
C ALA A 102 -26.06 0.67 -10.21
N ARG A 103 -25.15 1.59 -9.85
CA ARG A 103 -25.09 2.96 -10.39
C ARG A 103 -24.36 3.06 -11.74
N GLY A 104 -23.77 1.97 -12.22
CA GLY A 104 -23.00 1.92 -13.45
C GLY A 104 -21.59 2.53 -13.37
N GLU A 105 -21.12 2.89 -12.16
CA GLU A 105 -19.80 3.51 -11.96
C GLU A 105 -18.66 2.51 -12.15
N ILE A 106 -18.91 1.23 -11.84
CA ILE A 106 -17.95 0.13 -11.98
C ILE A 106 -18.61 -1.08 -12.65
N ARG A 107 -17.83 -2.11 -12.98
CA ARG A 107 -18.31 -3.35 -13.56
C ARG A 107 -18.01 -4.52 -12.63
N GLY A 108 -19.03 -5.29 -12.26
CA GLY A 108 -18.84 -6.62 -11.67
C GLY A 108 -18.58 -7.66 -12.77
N GLY A 109 -17.81 -8.69 -12.44
CA GLY A 109 -17.52 -9.77 -13.38
C GLY A 109 -16.37 -10.67 -12.95
N ARG A 110 -15.75 -11.30 -13.94
CA ARG A 110 -14.58 -12.17 -13.79
C ARG A 110 -13.48 -11.68 -14.72
N PHE A 111 -12.58 -10.90 -14.16
CA PHE A 111 -11.49 -10.23 -14.90
C PHE A 111 -10.16 -10.97 -14.72
N VAL A 112 -9.96 -11.59 -13.55
CA VAL A 112 -8.76 -12.34 -13.19
C VAL A 112 -9.08 -13.84 -13.14
N ALA A 113 -8.40 -14.62 -13.98
CA ALA A 113 -8.50 -16.08 -13.99
C ALA A 113 -7.87 -16.71 -12.74
N GLY A 114 -8.29 -17.93 -12.38
CA GLY A 114 -7.74 -18.66 -11.21
C GLY A 114 -8.30 -18.23 -9.85
N PHE A 115 -9.08 -17.15 -9.78
CA PHE A 115 -9.69 -16.68 -8.54
C PHE A 115 -11.21 -16.79 -8.58
N SER A 116 -11.78 -17.42 -7.55
CA SER A 116 -13.22 -17.48 -7.32
C SER A 116 -13.73 -16.24 -6.57
N GLY A 117 -15.06 -16.06 -6.60
CA GLY A 117 -15.75 -14.94 -5.96
C GLY A 117 -15.99 -13.76 -6.90
N GLU A 118 -16.71 -12.77 -6.36
CA GLU A 118 -17.01 -11.52 -7.05
C GLU A 118 -15.75 -10.66 -7.24
N GLN A 119 -15.63 -10.06 -8.43
CA GLN A 119 -14.56 -9.14 -8.78
C GLN A 119 -15.18 -7.88 -9.37
N TYR A 120 -14.57 -6.74 -9.11
CA TYR A 120 -15.06 -5.44 -9.55
C TYR A 120 -13.94 -4.67 -10.21
N ALA A 121 -14.25 -4.01 -11.32
CA ALA A 121 -13.27 -3.26 -12.10
C ALA A 121 -13.79 -1.87 -12.46
N LEU A 122 -12.88 -0.90 -12.50
CA LEU A 122 -13.13 0.37 -13.17
C LEU A 122 -13.40 0.12 -14.66
N PRO A 123 -14.35 0.82 -15.29
CA PRO A 123 -14.65 0.64 -16.72
C PRO A 123 -13.41 0.79 -17.61
N GLU A 124 -12.55 1.77 -17.33
CA GLU A 124 -11.28 1.99 -18.03
C GLU A 124 -10.30 0.82 -17.87
N ALA A 125 -10.24 0.19 -16.69
CA ALA A 125 -9.37 -0.96 -16.44
C ALA A 125 -9.78 -2.16 -17.30
N VAL A 126 -11.09 -2.38 -17.51
CA VAL A 126 -11.59 -3.44 -18.41
C VAL A 126 -11.12 -3.22 -19.85
N GLY A 127 -11.15 -1.97 -20.32
CA GLY A 127 -10.63 -1.58 -21.64
C GLY A 127 -9.15 -1.89 -21.77
N LEU A 128 -8.34 -1.40 -20.83
CA LEU A 128 -6.88 -1.61 -20.81
C LEU A 128 -6.50 -3.09 -20.77
N LEU A 129 -7.18 -3.91 -19.94
CA LEU A 129 -6.93 -5.35 -19.88
C LEU A 129 -7.21 -6.06 -21.22
N ARG A 130 -8.26 -5.65 -21.93
CA ARG A 130 -8.59 -6.20 -23.25
C ARG A 130 -7.57 -5.79 -24.31
N GLU A 131 -7.04 -4.57 -24.23
CA GLU A 131 -5.98 -4.12 -25.12
C GLU A 131 -4.68 -4.88 -24.87
N ILE A 132 -4.23 -4.95 -23.61
CA ILE A 132 -3.01 -5.66 -23.23
C ILE A 132 -3.08 -7.13 -23.69
N ARG A 133 -4.24 -7.79 -23.52
CA ARG A 133 -4.43 -9.18 -23.99
C ARG A 133 -4.23 -9.36 -25.50
N ARG A 134 -4.51 -8.34 -26.32
CA ARG A 134 -4.34 -8.41 -27.79
C ARG A 134 -2.92 -8.06 -28.24
N ARG A 135 -2.16 -7.34 -27.41
CA ARG A 135 -0.79 -6.94 -27.74
C ARG A 135 0.13 -8.16 -27.61
N PRO A 136 1.10 -8.35 -28.53
CA PRO A 136 2.17 -9.33 -28.31
C PRO A 136 2.98 -8.91 -27.09
N GLY A 137 3.55 -9.89 -26.37
CA GLY A 137 4.49 -9.61 -25.28
C GLY A 137 5.66 -8.79 -25.80
N SER A 138 5.95 -7.66 -25.16
CA SER A 138 7.05 -6.77 -25.55
C SER A 138 8.40 -7.29 -25.07
N GLY A 139 8.41 -8.32 -24.22
CA GLY A 139 9.60 -8.77 -23.53
C GLY A 139 10.11 -7.71 -22.56
N GLU A 140 9.24 -6.85 -22.03
CA GLU A 140 9.62 -5.74 -21.16
C GLU A 140 9.90 -6.23 -19.73
N TRP A 141 10.97 -5.69 -19.12
CA TRP A 141 11.39 -6.07 -17.79
C TRP A 141 11.17 -4.93 -16.82
N ILE A 142 10.38 -5.18 -15.77
CA ILE A 142 9.99 -4.18 -14.79
C ILE A 142 10.45 -4.63 -13.41
N SER A 143 11.26 -3.80 -12.75
CA SER A 143 11.79 -4.05 -11.41
C SER A 143 11.00 -3.28 -10.37
N LEU A 144 10.13 -3.96 -9.63
CA LEU A 144 9.26 -3.38 -8.62
C LEU A 144 9.86 -3.54 -7.22
N SER A 145 9.68 -2.52 -6.37
CA SER A 145 10.04 -2.63 -4.95
C SER A 145 9.09 -3.59 -4.24
N GLY A 146 9.59 -4.33 -3.26
CA GLY A 146 8.77 -5.18 -2.39
C GLY A 146 7.73 -4.37 -1.62
N ALA A 147 8.06 -3.12 -1.25
CA ALA A 147 7.14 -2.21 -0.59
C ALA A 147 6.00 -1.70 -1.50
N ASP A 148 6.14 -1.83 -2.82
CA ASP A 148 5.14 -1.39 -3.79
C ASP A 148 3.83 -2.18 -3.65
N PRO A 149 2.64 -1.56 -3.74
CA PRO A 149 1.36 -2.27 -3.71
C PRO A 149 1.19 -3.28 -4.86
N LEU A 150 1.85 -3.08 -6.00
CA LEU A 150 1.84 -4.00 -7.14
C LEU A 150 2.78 -5.20 -6.94
N ASN A 151 3.47 -5.30 -5.81
CA ASN A 151 4.10 -6.54 -5.37
C ASN A 151 3.01 -7.59 -5.01
N LEU A 152 2.52 -8.29 -6.03
CA LEU A 152 1.44 -9.28 -5.94
C LEU A 152 1.93 -10.71 -6.19
N ILE A 153 3.24 -10.95 -6.12
CA ILE A 153 3.82 -12.29 -6.18
C ILE A 153 3.31 -13.15 -5.01
N GLY A 154 2.91 -14.38 -5.30
CA GLY A 154 2.28 -15.27 -4.33
C GLY A 154 0.85 -14.85 -3.94
N VAL A 155 0.30 -13.81 -4.57
CA VAL A 155 -1.12 -13.43 -4.51
C VAL A 155 -1.78 -13.68 -5.86
N LEU A 156 -1.33 -12.97 -6.91
CA LEU A 156 -1.82 -13.10 -8.29
C LEU A 156 -1.03 -14.14 -9.07
N THR A 157 0.29 -14.02 -9.04
CA THR A 157 1.19 -14.90 -9.78
C THR A 157 1.72 -16.00 -8.86
N PRO A 158 1.98 -17.21 -9.39
CA PRO A 158 2.65 -18.26 -8.63
C PRO A 158 4.00 -17.79 -8.06
N GLY A 159 4.44 -18.42 -6.97
CA GLY A 159 5.72 -18.14 -6.32
C GLY A 159 5.59 -17.79 -4.84
N PRO A 160 6.71 -17.75 -4.11
CA PRO A 160 6.72 -17.35 -2.71
C PRO A 160 6.35 -15.87 -2.55
N ARG A 161 5.65 -15.53 -1.47
CA ARG A 161 5.35 -14.12 -1.15
C ARG A 161 6.63 -13.38 -0.81
N LEU A 162 6.83 -12.23 -1.45
CA LEU A 162 7.95 -11.34 -1.14
C LEU A 162 7.53 -10.34 -0.06
N ALA A 163 8.29 -10.28 1.04
CA ALA A 163 8.01 -9.34 2.13
C ALA A 163 8.06 -7.88 1.66
N ALA A 164 7.14 -7.07 2.17
CA ALA A 164 6.93 -5.68 1.75
C ALA A 164 7.96 -4.69 2.32
N LEU A 165 9.23 -4.96 2.07
CA LEU A 165 10.37 -4.14 2.49
C LEU A 165 10.93 -3.38 1.30
N THR A 166 11.41 -2.15 1.54
CA THR A 166 11.95 -1.27 0.49
C THR A 166 13.20 -1.84 -0.19
N GLY A 167 14.02 -2.59 0.55
CA GLY A 167 15.21 -3.28 0.05
C GLY A 167 14.93 -4.56 -0.72
N ASN A 168 13.72 -5.12 -0.61
CA ASN A 168 13.31 -6.28 -1.40
C ASN A 168 12.82 -5.81 -2.76
N ARG A 169 12.97 -6.64 -3.81
CA ARG A 169 12.49 -6.33 -5.16
C ARG A 169 12.01 -7.57 -5.89
N VAL A 170 11.10 -7.39 -6.83
CA VAL A 170 10.64 -8.43 -7.75
C VAL A 170 10.77 -7.92 -9.18
N LEU A 171 11.31 -8.77 -10.05
CA LEU A 171 11.51 -8.49 -11.46
C LEU A 171 10.45 -9.25 -12.25
N TYR A 172 9.65 -8.52 -13.01
CA TYR A 172 8.67 -9.05 -13.92
C TYR A 172 9.17 -8.98 -15.36
N ARG A 173 8.81 -9.98 -16.17
CA ARG A 173 8.89 -9.94 -17.63
C ARG A 173 7.48 -10.14 -18.18
N ASP A 174 6.95 -9.15 -18.90
CA ASP A 174 5.58 -9.16 -19.43
C ASP A 174 4.51 -9.51 -18.37
N GLY A 175 4.71 -9.05 -17.13
CA GLY A 175 3.81 -9.31 -16.00
C GLY A 175 4.01 -10.64 -15.27
N LEU A 176 4.92 -11.50 -15.73
CA LEU A 176 5.29 -12.74 -15.03
C LEU A 176 6.56 -12.54 -14.19
N PRO A 177 6.59 -12.94 -12.91
CA PRO A 177 7.77 -12.78 -12.09
C PRO A 177 8.88 -13.74 -12.53
N ILE A 178 10.09 -13.23 -12.76
CA ILE A 178 11.24 -14.02 -13.23
C ILE A 178 12.36 -14.11 -12.19
N ALA A 179 12.46 -13.13 -11.27
CA ALA A 179 13.43 -13.15 -10.19
C ALA A 179 12.99 -12.26 -9.02
N ALA A 180 13.48 -12.54 -7.82
CA ALA A 180 13.24 -11.75 -6.62
C ALA A 180 14.54 -11.50 -5.85
N LEU A 181 14.68 -10.30 -5.28
CA LEU A 181 15.74 -9.92 -4.35
C LEU A 181 15.14 -9.85 -2.94
N SER A 182 15.66 -10.67 -2.03
CA SER A 182 15.25 -10.70 -0.62
C SER A 182 16.46 -10.82 0.28
N GLY A 183 16.65 -9.85 1.19
CA GLY A 183 17.79 -9.87 2.12
C GLY A 183 19.16 -9.93 1.43
N GLY A 184 19.32 -9.29 0.26
CA GLY A 184 20.55 -9.29 -0.52
C GLY A 184 20.78 -10.54 -1.38
N LYS A 185 19.90 -11.56 -1.30
CA LYS A 185 19.97 -12.77 -2.12
C LYS A 185 19.01 -12.69 -3.28
N ILE A 186 19.48 -13.10 -4.47
CA ILE A 186 18.67 -13.19 -5.69
C ILE A 186 18.19 -14.61 -5.86
N GLU A 187 16.88 -14.77 -6.02
CA GLU A 187 16.21 -16.03 -6.33
C GLU A 187 15.61 -15.92 -7.74
N PHE A 188 15.98 -16.85 -8.62
CA PHE A 188 15.40 -16.95 -9.96
C PHE A 188 14.17 -17.85 -9.92
N LEU A 189 13.04 -17.31 -10.39
CA LEU A 189 11.73 -17.98 -10.35
C LEU A 189 11.41 -18.74 -11.64
N THR A 190 12.22 -18.53 -12.67
CA THR A 190 12.17 -19.26 -13.93
C THR A 190 13.58 -19.64 -14.36
N THR A 191 13.70 -20.64 -15.23
CA THR A 191 14.96 -21.00 -15.87
C THR A 191 15.36 -19.92 -16.87
N LEU A 192 16.52 -19.31 -16.67
CA LEU A 192 17.12 -18.31 -17.54
C LEU A 192 18.51 -18.80 -18.00
N ASP A 193 18.87 -18.47 -19.24
CA ASP A 193 20.25 -18.61 -19.75
C ASP A 193 21.20 -17.63 -19.02
N GLU A 194 22.51 -17.83 -19.17
CA GLU A 194 23.52 -17.03 -18.45
C GLU A 194 23.45 -15.53 -18.76
N ALA A 195 23.21 -15.15 -20.02
CA ALA A 195 23.10 -13.75 -20.41
C ALA A 195 21.84 -13.10 -19.79
N SER A 196 20.71 -13.81 -19.82
CA SER A 196 19.47 -13.38 -19.18
C SER A 196 19.58 -13.27 -17.66
N ARG A 197 20.33 -14.16 -17.00
CA ARG A 197 20.58 -14.09 -15.55
C ARG A 197 21.35 -12.82 -15.20
N TRP A 198 22.43 -12.54 -15.92
CA TRP A 198 23.23 -11.34 -15.70
C TRP A 198 22.40 -10.05 -15.87
N GLU A 199 21.57 -9.97 -16.92
CA GLU A 199 20.68 -8.82 -17.13
C GLU A 199 19.62 -8.69 -16.01
N ALA A 200 19.09 -9.82 -15.51
CA ALA A 200 18.15 -9.83 -14.39
C ALA A 200 18.77 -9.26 -13.12
N GLU A 201 19.98 -9.69 -12.76
CA GLU A 201 20.69 -9.20 -11.58
C GLU A 201 20.90 -7.69 -11.66
N LYS A 202 21.36 -7.22 -12.83
CA LYS A 202 21.57 -5.79 -13.09
C LYS A 202 20.28 -4.98 -12.94
N ARG A 203 19.14 -5.47 -13.44
CA ARG A 203 17.85 -4.76 -13.35
C ARG A 203 17.18 -4.87 -11.98
N LEU A 204 17.43 -5.94 -11.23
CA LEU A 204 17.02 -6.03 -9.83
C LEU A 204 17.78 -5.00 -8.98
N ILE A 205 19.08 -4.82 -9.19
CA ILE A 205 19.87 -3.90 -8.38
C ILE A 205 19.60 -2.43 -8.78
N ARG A 206 19.39 -2.13 -10.07
CA ARG A 206 19.13 -0.77 -10.54
C ARG A 206 17.68 -0.35 -10.29
N SER A 207 17.48 0.72 -9.52
CA SER A 207 16.14 1.28 -9.28
C SER A 207 15.49 1.72 -10.60
N ALA A 208 14.49 0.98 -11.08
CA ALA A 208 13.67 1.30 -12.25
C ALA A 208 12.76 2.52 -12.05
N ALA A 209 12.59 3.00 -10.80
CA ALA A 209 11.62 4.04 -10.47
C ALA A 209 11.87 5.41 -11.14
N ARG A 210 13.01 5.60 -11.82
CA ARG A 210 13.30 6.87 -12.54
C ARG A 210 12.91 6.88 -14.01
N GLY A 211 12.77 5.73 -14.68
CA GLY A 211 12.61 5.70 -16.14
C GLY A 211 11.16 5.75 -16.61
N GLN A 212 10.31 4.85 -16.10
CA GLN A 212 8.96 4.59 -16.64
C GLN A 212 7.87 5.55 -16.12
N LEU A 213 8.12 6.26 -15.02
CA LEU A 213 7.21 7.28 -14.49
C LEU A 213 7.38 8.66 -15.16
N ALA A 214 8.46 8.85 -15.94
CA ALA A 214 8.70 10.09 -16.68
C ALA A 214 7.71 10.27 -17.84
N ASP A 215 7.20 9.17 -18.40
CA ASP A 215 6.27 9.17 -19.54
C ASP A 215 4.79 9.30 -19.10
N LEU A 216 4.52 9.40 -17.79
CA LEU A 216 3.17 9.53 -17.21
C LEU A 216 2.92 10.91 -16.57
N ALA A 217 3.87 11.85 -16.69
CA ALA A 217 3.77 13.23 -16.22
C ALA A 217 3.60 14.20 -17.39
#